data_AF-A0A3M1J0F0-F1
#
_entry.id   AF-A0A3M1J0F0-F1
#
_cell.length_a   1.000
_cell.length_b   1.000
_cell.length_c   1.000
_cell.angle_alpha   90.00
_cell.angle_beta   90.00
_cell.angle_gamma   90.00
#
_symmetry.space_group_name_H-M   'P 1'
#
loop_
_entity.id
_entity.type
_entity.pdbx_description
1 polymer ?
#
loop_
_entity_poly.entity_id
_entity_poly.type
_entity_poly.pdbx_seq_one_letter_code
_entity_poly.pdbx_strand_id
1 'polypeptide(L)'
;MSARQDLHSRAQNAILKNIVENFKDNHADWMKNPEIRGKIFNSAFFKPANAVLIGGALLAAGCTSMLVLPLLALTSPLWLAAGALAPLALGALAEAAYLYYAVNNEEAHAAAVAEMLRPQVNFNPKVIKNAELRAKVDKALEYWSLIDDAVQEVPAGPLRIRLEHTTREATQWLQAVFNLAQQIDGLYQNDVIGRDLKAVPKTIKDLQARLALEDSPQVQQQLHETIANSQRQLRTLQSLEDQMEKANYQLDSTISSLGTIYSQLLLVGSKDESEGRVARLQEEISEQVHRLEDLSEAMDEVYEVSY
;
A
#
# COMPACT_ATOMS: atom_id res chain seq x y z
N MET A 1 13.56 -0.13 24.47
CA MET A 1 12.87 0.39 23.26
C MET A 1 12.75 1.89 23.39
N SER A 2 13.18 2.68 22.41
CA SER A 2 13.01 4.14 22.47
C SER A 2 11.55 4.50 22.14
N ALA A 3 11.01 5.56 22.75
CA ALA A 3 9.63 6.03 22.50
C ALA A 3 9.33 6.22 21.00
N ARG A 4 10.35 6.57 20.21
CA ARG A 4 10.26 6.72 18.76
C ARG A 4 10.04 5.40 18.00
N GLN A 5 10.65 4.29 18.45
CA GLN A 5 10.41 2.99 17.83
C GLN A 5 8.98 2.49 18.12
N ASP A 6 8.45 2.80 19.29
CA ASP A 6 7.09 2.44 19.68
C ASP A 6 6.03 3.16 18.82
N LEU A 7 6.23 4.46 18.58
CA LEU A 7 5.42 5.26 17.65
C LEU A 7 5.37 4.68 16.23
N HIS A 8 6.52 4.28 15.67
CA HIS A 8 6.55 3.65 14.34
C HIS A 8 5.76 2.34 14.31
N SER A 9 5.90 1.49 15.34
CA SER A 9 5.17 0.23 15.43
C SER A 9 3.66 0.44 15.61
N ARG A 10 3.24 1.46 16.37
CA ARG A 10 1.82 1.85 16.50
C ARG A 10 1.24 2.29 15.16
N ALA A 11 1.93 3.20 14.46
CA ALA A 11 1.48 3.66 13.14
C ALA A 11 1.41 2.52 12.13
N GLN A 12 2.42 1.64 12.09
CA GLN A 12 2.42 0.46 11.23
C GLN A 12 1.21 -0.44 11.50
N ASN A 13 0.90 -0.71 12.77
CA ASN A 13 -0.26 -1.51 13.15
C ASN A 13 -1.59 -0.84 12.80
N ALA A 14 -1.68 0.49 12.94
CA ALA A 14 -2.88 1.26 12.59
C ALA A 14 -3.11 1.29 11.07
N ILE A 15 -2.06 1.49 10.27
CA ILE A 15 -2.12 1.42 8.81
C ILE A 15 -2.58 0.02 8.39
N LEU A 16 -1.97 -1.03 8.96
CA LEU A 16 -2.35 -2.40 8.68
C LEU A 16 -3.82 -2.67 9.01
N LYS A 17 -4.27 -2.21 10.17
CA LYS A 17 -5.66 -2.33 10.61
C LYS A 17 -6.62 -1.62 9.64
N ASN A 18 -6.28 -0.41 9.20
CA ASN A 18 -7.08 0.34 8.24
C ASN A 18 -7.17 -0.37 6.89
N ILE A 19 -6.06 -0.87 6.35
CA ILE A 19 -6.08 -1.62 5.08
C ILE A 19 -6.96 -2.87 5.19
N VAL A 20 -6.92 -3.55 6.33
CA VAL A 20 -7.78 -4.71 6.62
C VAL A 20 -9.26 -4.33 6.71
N GLU A 21 -9.59 -3.20 7.33
CA GLU A 21 -10.96 -2.68 7.42
C GLU A 21 -11.47 -2.21 6.05
N ASN A 22 -10.66 -1.48 5.26
CA ASN A 22 -10.98 -1.08 3.90
C ASN A 22 -11.16 -2.30 2.96
N PHE A 23 -10.33 -3.34 3.14
CA PHE A 23 -10.49 -4.59 2.39
C PHE A 23 -11.84 -5.28 2.69
N LYS A 24 -12.33 -5.21 3.93
CA LYS A 24 -13.65 -5.73 4.29
C LYS A 24 -14.75 -4.91 3.61
N ASP A 25 -14.68 -3.59 3.75
CA ASP A 25 -15.70 -2.68 3.20
C ASP A 25 -15.77 -2.72 1.66
N ASN A 26 -14.63 -2.93 0.98
CA ASN A 26 -14.52 -2.91 -0.49
C ASN A 26 -14.08 -4.25 -1.10
N HIS A 27 -14.40 -5.38 -0.45
CA HIS A 27 -13.93 -6.72 -0.82
C HIS A 27 -14.08 -7.05 -2.32
N ALA A 28 -15.19 -6.64 -2.94
CA ALA A 28 -15.48 -6.92 -4.34
C ALA A 28 -14.51 -6.26 -5.32
N ASP A 29 -14.00 -5.06 -5.00
CA ASP A 29 -13.08 -4.31 -5.86
C ASP A 29 -11.64 -4.81 -5.70
N TRP A 30 -11.23 -5.15 -4.49
CA TRP A 30 -9.92 -5.74 -4.21
C TRP A 30 -9.75 -7.10 -4.89
N MET A 31 -10.83 -7.87 -5.00
CA MET A 31 -10.84 -9.15 -5.70
C MET A 31 -10.78 -9.01 -7.24
N LYS A 32 -10.82 -7.81 -7.82
CA LYS A 32 -10.57 -7.63 -9.26
C LYS A 32 -9.09 -7.70 -9.62
N ASN A 33 -8.19 -7.46 -8.65
CA ASN A 33 -6.75 -7.50 -8.87
C ASN A 33 -6.23 -8.96 -8.85
N PRO A 34 -5.60 -9.46 -9.94
CA PRO A 34 -5.14 -10.85 -10.05
C PRO A 34 -4.03 -11.21 -9.06
N GLU A 35 -3.18 -10.26 -8.66
CA GLU A 35 -2.10 -10.50 -7.70
C GLU A 35 -2.63 -10.72 -6.27
N ILE A 36 -3.63 -9.92 -5.89
CA ILE A 36 -4.29 -9.98 -4.58
C ILE A 36 -5.09 -11.29 -4.47
N ARG A 37 -5.83 -11.65 -5.52
CA ARG A 37 -6.50 -12.95 -5.61
C ARG A 37 -5.51 -14.11 -5.48
N GLY A 38 -4.45 -14.12 -6.27
CA GLY A 38 -3.47 -15.22 -6.28
C GLY A 38 -2.86 -15.49 -4.91
N LYS A 39 -2.57 -14.44 -4.14
CA LYS A 39 -1.98 -14.56 -2.79
C LYS A 39 -3.00 -14.87 -1.69
N ILE A 40 -4.25 -14.37 -1.77
CA ILE A 40 -5.33 -14.78 -0.87
C ILE A 40 -5.62 -16.28 -1.04
N PHE A 41 -5.69 -16.76 -2.29
CA PHE A 41 -5.87 -18.20 -2.56
C PHE A 41 -4.69 -19.04 -2.07
N ASN A 42 -3.43 -18.61 -2.29
CA ASN A 42 -2.25 -19.34 -1.80
C ASN A 42 -2.16 -19.37 -0.26
N SER A 43 -2.45 -18.26 0.42
CA SER A 43 -2.42 -18.21 1.90
C SER A 43 -3.57 -18.98 2.56
N ALA A 44 -4.74 -19.04 1.93
CA ALA A 44 -5.83 -19.93 2.34
C ALA A 44 -5.47 -21.42 2.15
N PHE A 45 -4.68 -21.75 1.14
CA PHE A 45 -4.26 -23.11 0.82
C PHE A 45 -3.16 -23.65 1.77
N PHE A 46 -2.24 -22.79 2.25
CA PHE A 46 -1.06 -23.20 3.03
C PHE A 46 -1.08 -22.81 4.53
N LYS A 47 -2.20 -22.98 5.25
CA LYS A 47 -2.19 -22.94 6.72
C LYS A 47 -1.73 -24.30 7.29
N PRO A 48 -0.87 -24.36 8.33
CA PRO A 48 -0.45 -25.64 8.96
C PRO A 48 -1.63 -26.45 9.56
N ALA A 49 -2.78 -25.80 9.78
CA ALA A 49 -4.04 -26.46 10.11
C ALA A 49 -4.52 -27.43 9.01
N ASN A 50 -4.25 -27.15 7.73
CA ASN A 50 -4.59 -28.02 6.60
C ASN A 50 -3.71 -29.27 6.58
N ALA A 51 -2.44 -29.18 7.00
CA ALA A 51 -1.54 -30.33 7.10
C ALA A 51 -1.97 -31.33 8.20
N VAL A 52 -2.53 -30.82 9.31
CA VAL A 52 -3.07 -31.66 10.40
C VAL A 52 -4.38 -32.34 9.97
N LEU A 53 -5.23 -31.66 9.21
CA LEU A 53 -6.48 -32.22 8.69
C LEU A 53 -6.24 -33.28 7.60
N ILE A 54 -5.36 -33.01 6.63
CA ILE A 54 -4.96 -33.97 5.59
C ILE A 54 -4.24 -35.17 6.23
N GLY A 55 -3.34 -34.91 7.20
CA GLY A 55 -2.68 -35.96 7.97
C GLY A 55 -3.66 -36.82 8.79
N GLY A 56 -4.65 -36.19 9.42
CA GLY A 56 -5.72 -36.87 10.15
C GLY A 56 -6.64 -37.70 9.25
N ALA A 57 -7.00 -37.20 8.07
CA ALA A 57 -7.82 -37.90 7.09
C ALA A 57 -7.09 -39.12 6.51
N LEU A 58 -5.80 -39.00 6.20
CA LEU A 58 -4.96 -40.11 5.75
C LEU A 58 -4.79 -41.18 6.83
N LEU A 59 -4.60 -40.77 8.10
CA LEU A 59 -4.53 -41.70 9.23
C LEU A 59 -5.86 -42.40 9.50
N ALA A 60 -6.99 -41.71 9.37
CA ALA A 60 -8.32 -42.29 9.52
C ALA A 60 -8.65 -43.29 8.39
N ALA A 61 -8.29 -42.96 7.14
CA ALA A 61 -8.43 -43.86 5.99
C ALA A 61 -7.51 -45.09 6.10
N GLY A 62 -6.27 -44.89 6.57
CA GLY A 62 -5.34 -45.98 6.87
C GLY A 62 -5.87 -46.91 7.97
N CYS A 63 -6.36 -46.35 9.08
CA CYS A 63 -6.90 -47.13 10.20
C CYS A 63 -8.18 -47.90 9.84
N THR A 64 -9.08 -47.31 9.06
CA THR A 64 -10.31 -48.01 8.62
C THR A 64 -10.01 -49.19 7.70
N SER A 65 -9.01 -49.06 6.81
CA SER A 65 -8.59 -50.17 5.94
C SER A 65 -7.84 -51.29 6.66
N MET A 66 -7.11 -50.97 7.74
CA MET A 66 -6.25 -51.94 8.43
C MET A 66 -6.94 -52.65 9.60
N LEU A 67 -7.90 -52.00 10.28
CA LEU A 67 -8.57 -52.55 11.47
C LEU A 67 -9.99 -53.07 11.24
N VAL A 68 -10.78 -52.46 10.34
CA VAL A 68 -12.23 -52.76 10.21
C VAL A 68 -12.50 -53.80 9.11
N LEU A 69 -11.73 -53.76 8.03
CA LEU A 69 -11.86 -54.64 6.87
C LEU A 69 -11.60 -56.14 7.14
N PRO A 70 -10.65 -56.53 8.01
CA PRO A 70 -10.46 -57.94 8.37
C PRO A 70 -11.60 -58.50 9.23
N LEU A 71 -12.27 -57.64 10.01
CA LEU A 71 -13.26 -58.05 11.02
C LEU A 71 -14.63 -58.37 10.40
N LEU A 72 -14.94 -57.79 9.23
CA LEU A 72 -16.24 -57.96 8.56
C LEU A 72 -16.23 -59.00 7.43
N ALA A 73 -15.09 -59.65 7.12
CA ALA A 73 -14.96 -60.69 6.09
C ALA A 73 -15.53 -60.32 4.69
N LEU A 74 -15.74 -59.05 4.39
CA LEU A 74 -16.10 -58.57 3.05
C LEU A 74 -14.81 -58.40 2.22
N THR A 75 -14.29 -59.51 1.71
CA THR A 75 -13.07 -59.54 0.88
C THR A 75 -13.34 -59.31 -0.62
N SER A 76 -14.55 -58.87 -0.98
CA SER A 76 -14.89 -58.58 -2.36
C SER A 76 -14.01 -57.45 -2.91
N PRO A 77 -13.33 -57.63 -4.06
CA PRO A 77 -12.45 -56.62 -4.66
C PRO A 77 -13.17 -55.29 -4.94
N LEU A 78 -14.48 -55.35 -5.23
CA LEU A 78 -15.33 -54.17 -5.45
C LEU A 78 -15.54 -53.36 -4.16
N TRP A 79 -15.55 -54.01 -2.99
CA TRP A 79 -15.71 -53.35 -1.69
C TRP A 79 -14.39 -52.79 -1.16
N LEU A 80 -13.25 -53.37 -1.53
CA LEU A 80 -11.93 -52.77 -1.30
C LEU A 80 -11.75 -51.47 -2.10
N ALA A 81 -12.23 -51.43 -3.34
CA ALA A 81 -12.23 -50.20 -4.14
C ALA A 81 -13.22 -49.16 -3.59
N ALA A 82 -14.45 -49.55 -3.26
CA ALA A 82 -15.46 -48.63 -2.71
C ALA A 82 -15.12 -48.13 -1.29
N GLY A 83 -14.56 -48.99 -0.43
CA GLY A 83 -14.16 -48.67 0.94
C GLY A 83 -12.91 -47.80 1.03
N ALA A 84 -12.03 -47.83 0.02
CA ALA A 84 -10.91 -46.88 -0.10
C ALA A 84 -11.35 -45.55 -0.72
N LEU A 85 -12.27 -45.57 -1.68
CA LEU A 85 -12.74 -44.36 -2.37
C LEU A 85 -13.75 -43.54 -1.56
N ALA A 86 -14.60 -44.17 -0.74
CA ALA A 86 -15.58 -43.47 0.08
C ALA A 86 -14.98 -42.46 1.10
N PRO A 87 -13.95 -42.80 1.90
CA PRO A 87 -13.30 -41.84 2.79
C PRO A 87 -12.48 -40.80 2.02
N LEU A 88 -11.91 -41.14 0.86
CA LEU A 88 -11.25 -40.15 -0.01
C LEU A 88 -12.27 -39.15 -0.59
N ALA A 89 -13.45 -39.61 -1.01
CA ALA A 89 -14.52 -38.76 -1.50
C ALA A 89 -15.13 -37.89 -0.39
N LEU A 90 -15.32 -38.44 0.82
CA LEU A 90 -15.76 -37.67 1.98
C LEU A 90 -14.71 -36.65 2.43
N GLY A 91 -13.42 -37.00 2.39
CA GLY A 91 -12.32 -36.07 2.62
C GLY A 91 -12.32 -34.94 1.59
N ALA A 92 -12.43 -35.28 0.31
CA ALA A 92 -12.52 -34.29 -0.77
C ALA A 92 -13.77 -33.39 -0.66
N LEU A 93 -14.91 -33.93 -0.22
CA LEU A 93 -16.13 -33.14 0.01
C LEU A 93 -16.03 -32.27 1.27
N ALA A 94 -15.40 -32.75 2.34
CA ALA A 94 -15.15 -31.96 3.54
C ALA A 94 -14.15 -30.83 3.25
N GLU A 95 -13.13 -31.08 2.43
CA GLU A 95 -12.22 -30.07 1.93
C GLU A 95 -12.94 -29.07 1.03
N ALA A 96 -13.81 -29.50 0.11
CA ALA A 96 -14.60 -28.60 -0.72
C ALA A 96 -15.56 -27.74 0.12
N ALA A 97 -16.19 -28.29 1.16
CA ALA A 97 -17.07 -27.55 2.06
C ALA A 97 -16.30 -26.59 2.97
N TYR A 98 -15.11 -26.98 3.46
CA TYR A 98 -14.23 -26.12 4.23
C TYR A 98 -13.62 -25.01 3.37
N LEU A 99 -13.23 -25.29 2.13
CA LEU A 99 -12.79 -24.30 1.15
C LEU A 99 -13.93 -23.35 0.81
N TYR A 100 -15.15 -23.84 0.62
CA TYR A 100 -16.34 -23.01 0.44
C TYR A 100 -16.57 -22.09 1.66
N TYR A 101 -16.44 -22.62 2.87
CA TYR A 101 -16.58 -21.83 4.10
C TYR A 101 -15.40 -20.85 4.33
N ALA A 102 -14.18 -21.23 4.00
CA ALA A 102 -12.97 -20.42 4.15
C ALA A 102 -12.90 -19.30 3.10
N VAL A 103 -13.32 -19.57 1.86
CA VAL A 103 -13.50 -18.56 0.79
C VAL A 103 -14.64 -17.60 1.15
N ASN A 104 -15.57 -18.01 2.02
CA ASN A 104 -16.66 -17.16 2.48
C ASN A 104 -16.37 -16.50 3.85
N ASN A 105 -15.18 -16.71 4.43
CA ASN A 105 -14.75 -16.10 5.70
C ASN A 105 -13.91 -14.84 5.44
N GLU A 106 -14.60 -13.72 5.45
CA GLU A 106 -14.07 -12.38 5.25
C GLU A 106 -12.90 -12.04 6.20
N GLU A 107 -12.93 -12.54 7.44
CA GLU A 107 -11.85 -12.36 8.43
C GLU A 107 -10.56 -13.07 8.04
N ALA A 108 -10.64 -14.25 7.42
CA ALA A 108 -9.47 -15.01 6.99
C ALA A 108 -8.78 -14.35 5.80
N HIS A 109 -9.56 -13.78 4.88
CA HIS A 109 -9.05 -13.01 3.74
C HIS A 109 -8.41 -11.70 4.21
N ALA A 110 -9.07 -10.99 5.14
CA ALA A 110 -8.55 -9.74 5.68
C ALA A 110 -7.22 -9.96 6.44
N ALA A 111 -7.10 -11.04 7.21
CA ALA A 111 -5.84 -11.42 7.87
C ALA A 111 -4.72 -11.79 6.89
N ALA A 112 -5.04 -12.48 5.78
CA ALA A 112 -4.07 -12.81 4.74
C ALA A 112 -3.57 -11.57 3.97
N VAL A 113 -4.46 -10.61 3.69
CA VAL A 113 -4.10 -9.32 3.09
C VAL A 113 -3.23 -8.52 4.06
N ALA A 114 -3.56 -8.50 5.35
CA ALA A 114 -2.72 -7.91 6.39
C ALA A 114 -1.31 -8.51 6.38
N GLU A 115 -1.20 -9.84 6.39
CA GLU A 115 0.10 -10.52 6.41
C GLU A 115 0.90 -10.31 5.12
N MET A 116 0.23 -10.24 3.96
CA MET A 116 0.84 -9.93 2.66
C MET A 116 1.40 -8.51 2.61
N LEU A 117 0.66 -7.55 3.18
CA LEU A 117 1.02 -6.13 3.14
C LEU A 117 1.92 -5.75 4.30
N ARG A 118 2.02 -6.55 5.36
CA ARG A 118 2.90 -6.30 6.51
C ARG A 118 4.37 -6.02 6.13
N PRO A 119 5.00 -6.73 5.16
CA PRO A 119 6.35 -6.42 4.70
C PRO A 119 6.42 -5.16 3.82
N GLN A 120 5.32 -4.80 3.15
CA GLN A 120 5.22 -3.64 2.24
C GLN A 120 4.91 -2.35 3.02
N VAL A 121 4.11 -2.46 4.08
CA VAL A 121 3.80 -1.41 5.07
C VAL A 121 4.92 -1.40 6.11
N ASN A 122 6.16 -1.20 5.68
CA ASN A 122 7.27 -1.03 6.61
C ASN A 122 7.52 0.47 6.80
N PHE A 123 6.74 1.10 7.67
CA PHE A 123 6.86 2.52 8.02
C PHE A 123 8.17 2.76 8.77
N ASN A 124 9.27 2.83 8.03
CA ASN A 124 10.59 3.10 8.55
C ASN A 124 11.11 4.38 7.90
N PRO A 125 11.01 5.54 8.58
CA PRO A 125 11.51 6.82 8.08
C PRO A 125 13.01 6.80 7.73
N LYS A 126 13.76 5.79 8.20
CA LYS A 126 15.18 5.61 7.84
C LYS A 126 15.39 5.16 6.38
N VAL A 127 14.35 4.70 5.70
CA VAL A 127 14.40 4.39 4.26
C VAL A 127 14.58 5.67 3.45
N ILE A 128 13.93 6.76 3.89
CA ILE A 128 14.10 8.10 3.30
C ILE A 128 15.47 8.62 3.70
N LYS A 129 16.38 8.84 2.74
CA LYS A 129 17.75 9.30 3.05
C LYS A 129 17.79 10.81 3.25
N ASN A 130 17.03 11.57 2.47
CA ASN A 130 16.91 13.01 2.61
C ASN A 130 16.41 13.37 4.02
N ALA A 131 17.20 14.17 4.74
CA ALA A 131 16.90 14.53 6.13
C ALA A 131 15.66 15.42 6.25
N GLU A 132 15.39 16.28 5.27
CA GLU A 132 14.22 17.16 5.24
C GLU A 132 12.93 16.34 5.06
N LEU A 133 12.88 15.49 4.03
CA LEU A 133 11.73 14.60 3.78
C LEU A 133 11.48 13.66 4.97
N ARG A 134 12.55 13.16 5.60
CA ARG A 134 12.41 12.35 6.82
C ARG A 134 11.79 13.15 7.97
N ALA A 135 12.23 14.39 8.19
CA ALA A 135 11.68 15.24 9.23
C ALA A 135 10.19 15.57 8.99
N LYS A 136 9.80 15.76 7.72
CA LYS A 136 8.40 15.94 7.31
C LYS A 136 7.53 14.73 7.67
N VAL A 137 7.99 13.52 7.32
CA VAL A 137 7.31 12.26 7.69
C VAL A 137 7.24 12.07 9.20
N ASP A 138 8.33 12.34 9.93
CA ASP A 138 8.35 12.26 11.40
C ASP A 138 7.32 13.21 12.03
N LYS A 139 7.18 14.43 11.48
CA LYS A 139 6.21 15.42 11.97
C LYS A 139 4.77 15.02 11.65
N ALA A 140 4.51 14.45 10.48
CA ALA A 140 3.20 13.89 10.13
C ALA A 140 2.80 12.76 11.09
N LEU A 141 3.75 11.88 11.41
CA LEU A 141 3.57 10.79 12.37
C LEU A 141 3.26 11.31 13.77
N GLU A 142 3.94 12.37 14.21
CA GLU A 142 3.68 13.00 15.50
C GLU A 142 2.24 13.52 15.57
N TYR A 143 1.78 14.28 14.57
CA TYR A 143 0.39 14.76 14.53
C TYR A 143 -0.62 13.63 14.44
N TRP A 144 -0.35 12.58 13.66
CA TRP A 144 -1.20 11.40 13.61
C TRP A 144 -1.34 10.74 14.99
N SER A 145 -0.24 10.57 15.73
CA SER A 145 -0.29 9.97 17.07
C SER A 145 -1.09 10.84 18.03
N LEU A 146 -0.92 12.17 17.95
CA LEU A 146 -1.68 13.11 18.77
C LEU A 146 -3.18 13.06 18.48
N ILE A 147 -3.56 12.86 17.21
CA ILE A 147 -4.95 12.64 16.79
C ILE A 147 -5.48 11.32 17.34
N ASP A 148 -4.74 10.21 17.16
CA ASP A 148 -5.12 8.89 17.67
C ASP A 148 -5.32 8.93 19.19
N ASP A 149 -4.35 9.46 19.94
CA ASP A 149 -4.41 9.58 21.39
C ASP A 149 -5.62 10.42 21.84
N ALA A 150 -5.86 11.58 21.20
CA ALA A 150 -7.01 12.43 21.51
C ALA A 150 -8.36 11.75 21.24
N VAL A 151 -8.48 10.90 20.22
CA VAL A 151 -9.69 10.11 19.96
C VAL A 151 -9.85 8.99 21.00
N GLN A 152 -8.77 8.34 21.43
CA GLN A 152 -8.82 7.27 22.43
C GLN A 152 -9.27 7.77 23.81
N GLU A 153 -8.94 9.02 24.15
CA GLU A 153 -9.40 9.68 25.39
C GLU A 153 -10.92 9.93 25.41
N VAL A 154 -11.59 9.94 24.25
CA VAL A 154 -13.04 10.11 24.16
C VAL A 154 -13.77 8.86 24.69
N PRO A 155 -14.73 9.01 25.62
CA PRO A 155 -15.52 7.90 26.13
C PRO A 155 -16.23 7.12 25.02
N ALA A 156 -16.39 5.81 25.22
CA ALA A 156 -17.12 4.96 24.29
C ALA A 156 -18.55 5.49 24.04
N GLY A 157 -18.88 5.70 22.78
CA GLY A 157 -20.18 6.26 22.37
C GLY A 157 -20.20 6.63 20.88
N PRO A 158 -21.33 7.18 20.38
CA PRO A 158 -21.48 7.55 18.97
C PRO A 158 -20.44 8.54 18.47
N LEU A 159 -20.03 9.49 19.33
CA LEU A 159 -18.98 10.45 19.01
C LEU A 159 -17.63 9.77 18.78
N ARG A 160 -17.23 8.82 19.64
CA ARG A 160 -15.98 8.07 19.49
C ARG A 160 -15.97 7.27 18.18
N ILE A 161 -17.06 6.58 17.84
CA ILE A 161 -17.16 5.82 16.57
C ILE A 161 -16.95 6.75 15.37
N ARG A 162 -17.52 7.96 15.41
CA ARG A 162 -17.36 8.95 14.35
C ARG A 162 -15.92 9.47 14.27
N LEU A 163 -15.28 9.74 15.41
CA LEU A 163 -13.89 10.18 15.48
C LEU A 163 -12.90 9.07 15.09
N GLU A 164 -13.20 7.81 15.37
CA GLU A 164 -12.41 6.67 14.90
C GLU A 164 -12.35 6.62 13.37
N HIS A 165 -13.39 7.09 12.67
CA HIS A 165 -13.34 7.26 11.22
C HIS A 165 -12.33 8.33 10.81
N THR A 166 -12.32 9.48 11.48
CA THR A 166 -11.32 10.54 11.26
C THR A 166 -9.89 10.04 11.52
N THR A 167 -9.67 9.20 12.53
CA THR A 167 -8.36 8.57 12.77
C THR A 167 -7.97 7.62 11.63
N ARG A 168 -8.92 6.87 11.05
CA ARG A 168 -8.65 6.04 9.87
C ARG A 168 -8.20 6.90 8.69
N GLU A 169 -8.91 7.96 8.38
CA GLU A 169 -8.53 8.84 7.27
C GLU A 169 -7.16 9.53 7.53
N ALA A 170 -6.90 9.98 8.76
CA ALA A 170 -5.59 10.51 9.16
C ALA A 170 -4.46 9.47 9.01
N THR A 171 -4.78 8.17 9.13
CA THR A 171 -3.85 7.07 8.90
C THR A 171 -3.54 6.89 7.41
N GLN A 172 -4.55 7.03 6.54
CA GLN A 172 -4.36 7.00 5.08
C GLN A 172 -3.49 8.17 4.62
N TRP A 173 -3.70 9.34 5.19
CA TRP A 173 -2.82 10.49 4.98
C TRP A 173 -1.38 10.26 5.37
N LEU A 174 -1.14 9.70 6.54
CA LEU A 174 0.21 9.39 6.98
C LEU A 174 0.92 8.47 5.97
N GLN A 175 0.17 7.54 5.39
CA GLN A 175 0.68 6.65 4.35
C GLN A 175 0.94 7.40 3.03
N ALA A 176 0.02 8.26 2.57
CA ALA A 176 0.22 9.07 1.36
C ALA A 176 1.44 10.00 1.48
N VAL A 177 1.60 10.65 2.63
CA VAL A 177 2.78 11.49 2.95
C VAL A 177 4.07 10.67 2.88
N PHE A 178 4.08 9.46 3.45
CA PHE A 178 5.25 8.57 3.41
C PHE A 178 5.59 8.13 1.99
N ASN A 179 4.60 7.69 1.22
CA ASN A 179 4.78 7.23 -0.16
C ASN A 179 5.34 8.36 -1.04
N LEU A 180 4.73 9.54 -1.00
CA LEU A 180 5.18 10.68 -1.78
C LEU A 180 6.59 11.12 -1.35
N ALA A 181 6.88 11.16 -0.05
CA ALA A 181 8.24 11.47 0.43
C ALA A 181 9.28 10.44 -0.04
N GLN A 182 8.93 9.15 -0.09
CA GLN A 182 9.81 8.10 -0.61
C GLN A 182 10.05 8.25 -2.12
N GLN A 183 9.00 8.57 -2.89
CA GLN A 183 9.09 8.79 -4.33
C GLN A 183 10.00 9.99 -4.64
N ILE A 184 9.79 11.13 -3.98
CA ILE A 184 10.65 12.31 -4.11
C ILE A 184 12.10 11.99 -3.71
N ASP A 185 12.32 11.26 -2.60
CA ASP A 185 13.66 10.87 -2.15
C ASP A 185 14.38 9.98 -3.18
N GLY A 186 13.65 9.06 -3.82
CA GLY A 186 14.17 8.22 -4.90
C GLY A 186 14.61 9.03 -6.12
N LEU A 187 13.80 10.02 -6.52
CA LEU A 187 14.12 10.89 -7.65
C LEU A 187 15.30 11.82 -7.36
N TYR A 188 15.38 12.42 -6.17
CA TYR A 188 16.54 13.24 -5.77
C TYR A 188 17.85 12.45 -5.72
N GLN A 189 17.78 11.16 -5.39
CA GLN A 189 18.95 10.28 -5.36
C GLN A 189 19.35 9.75 -6.74
N ASN A 190 18.55 10.01 -7.78
CA ASN A 190 18.89 9.60 -9.12
C ASN A 190 19.97 10.54 -9.69
N ASP A 191 21.23 10.13 -9.53
CA ASP A 191 22.40 10.84 -10.03
C ASP A 191 22.35 11.08 -11.56
N VAL A 192 21.61 10.26 -12.32
CA VAL A 192 21.44 10.46 -13.77
C VAL A 192 20.64 11.73 -14.04
N ILE A 193 19.49 11.90 -13.38
CA ILE A 193 18.62 13.08 -13.55
C ILE A 193 19.38 14.36 -13.15
N GLY A 194 20.01 14.34 -11.97
CA GLY A 194 20.74 15.51 -11.47
C GLY A 194 21.96 15.88 -12.33
N ARG A 195 22.61 14.89 -12.95
CA ARG A 195 23.69 15.13 -13.91
C ARG A 195 23.16 15.68 -15.22
N ASP A 196 22.09 15.10 -15.75
CA ASP A 196 21.56 15.46 -17.07
C ASP A 196 20.95 16.87 -17.05
N LEU A 197 20.28 17.27 -15.97
CA LEU A 197 19.83 18.65 -15.74
C LEU A 197 20.97 19.67 -15.87
N LYS A 198 22.19 19.32 -15.45
CA LYS A 198 23.38 20.19 -15.51
C LYS A 198 24.13 20.07 -16.85
N ALA A 199 24.09 18.90 -17.48
CA ALA A 199 24.88 18.58 -18.67
C ALA A 199 24.15 18.96 -19.97
N VAL A 200 22.86 18.61 -20.09
CA VAL A 200 22.06 18.82 -21.31
C VAL A 200 22.04 20.29 -21.77
N PRO A 201 21.88 21.31 -20.89
CA PRO A 201 21.94 22.70 -21.31
C PRO A 201 23.28 23.09 -21.95
N LYS A 202 24.38 22.53 -21.45
CA LYS A 202 25.73 22.76 -22.00
C LYS A 202 25.85 22.10 -23.37
N THR A 203 25.41 20.84 -23.48
CA THR A 203 25.37 20.12 -24.76
C THR A 203 24.57 20.87 -25.82
N ILE A 204 23.39 21.42 -25.46
CA ILE A 204 22.59 22.24 -26.38
C ILE A 204 23.38 23.45 -26.86
N LYS A 205 24.03 24.17 -25.95
CA LYS A 205 24.85 25.35 -26.28
C LYS A 205 26.02 25.00 -27.20
N ASP A 206 26.69 23.89 -26.94
CA ASP A 206 27.84 23.42 -27.74
C ASP A 206 27.39 22.99 -29.15
N LEU A 207 26.25 22.29 -29.25
CA LEU A 207 25.65 21.91 -30.54
C LEU A 207 25.21 23.14 -31.35
N GLN A 208 24.64 24.15 -30.70
CA GLN A 208 24.28 25.42 -31.36
C GLN A 208 25.51 26.17 -31.88
N ALA A 209 26.59 26.22 -31.09
CA ALA A 209 27.84 26.83 -31.53
C ALA A 209 28.44 26.08 -32.73
N ARG A 210 28.38 24.74 -32.73
CA ARG A 210 28.83 23.92 -33.86
C ARG A 210 27.99 24.12 -35.10
N LEU A 211 26.66 24.21 -34.95
CA LEU A 211 25.75 24.46 -36.05
C LEU A 211 26.04 25.80 -36.76
N ALA A 212 26.43 26.83 -36.01
CA ALA A 212 26.76 28.15 -36.56
C ALA A 212 28.05 28.17 -37.42
N LEU A 213 28.88 27.13 -37.32
CA LEU A 213 30.17 27.01 -38.01
C LEU A 213 30.18 25.88 -39.05
N GLU A 214 29.09 25.13 -39.20
CA GLU A 214 29.00 23.95 -40.05
C GLU A 214 28.50 24.34 -41.45
N ASP A 215 29.19 23.92 -42.50
CA ASP A 215 28.84 24.23 -43.90
C ASP A 215 28.10 23.09 -44.60
N SER A 216 28.21 21.85 -44.09
CA SER A 216 27.57 20.69 -44.71
C SER A 216 26.07 20.66 -44.43
N PRO A 217 25.19 20.70 -45.45
CA PRO A 217 23.74 20.72 -45.25
C PRO A 217 23.21 19.44 -44.56
N GLN A 218 23.85 18.29 -44.81
CA GLN A 218 23.49 17.03 -44.15
C GLN A 218 23.83 17.05 -42.65
N VAL A 219 24.99 17.61 -42.29
CA VAL A 219 25.41 17.72 -40.89
C VAL A 219 24.60 18.78 -40.16
N GLN A 220 24.28 19.90 -40.81
CA GLN A 220 23.36 20.90 -40.28
C GLN A 220 22.00 20.28 -39.95
N GLN A 221 21.42 19.47 -40.84
CA GLN A 221 20.14 18.80 -40.58
C GLN A 221 20.24 17.89 -39.33
N GLN A 222 21.27 17.06 -39.26
CA GLN A 222 21.50 16.17 -38.11
C GLN A 222 21.68 16.96 -36.80
N LEU A 223 22.39 18.09 -36.84
CA LEU A 223 22.57 18.96 -35.68
C LEU A 223 21.25 19.58 -35.23
N HIS A 224 20.40 20.05 -36.16
CA HIS A 224 19.07 20.57 -35.81
C HIS A 224 18.20 19.50 -35.12
N GLU A 225 18.17 18.28 -35.67
CA GLU A 225 17.42 17.16 -35.07
C GLU A 225 17.95 16.83 -33.66
N THR A 226 19.27 16.79 -33.50
CA THR A 226 19.92 16.52 -32.22
C THR A 226 19.65 17.61 -31.18
N ILE A 227 19.69 18.89 -31.59
CA ILE A 227 19.33 20.03 -30.74
C ILE A 227 17.86 19.94 -30.32
N ALA A 228 16.95 19.65 -31.27
CA ALA A 228 15.53 19.53 -30.97
C ALA A 228 15.24 18.39 -29.98
N ASN A 229 15.92 17.26 -30.12
CA ASN A 229 15.84 16.14 -29.18
C ASN A 229 16.36 16.53 -27.79
N SER A 230 17.52 17.17 -27.72
CA SER A 230 18.13 17.61 -26.46
C SER A 230 17.25 18.66 -25.76
N GLN A 231 16.62 19.57 -26.52
CA GLN A 231 15.67 20.55 -25.97
C GLN A 231 14.39 19.90 -25.45
N ARG A 232 13.89 18.84 -26.10
CA ARG A 232 12.76 18.05 -25.58
C ARG A 232 13.13 17.38 -24.26
N GLN A 233 14.28 16.71 -24.21
CA GLN A 233 14.80 16.09 -22.98
C GLN A 233 14.92 17.11 -21.85
N LEU A 234 15.49 18.29 -22.11
CA LEU A 234 15.63 19.34 -21.11
C LEU A 234 14.27 19.78 -20.55
N ARG A 235 13.27 19.99 -21.41
CA ARG A 235 11.92 20.37 -20.97
C ARG A 235 11.29 19.29 -20.08
N THR A 236 11.47 18.02 -20.43
CA THR A 236 10.96 16.91 -19.61
C THR A 236 11.64 16.87 -18.24
N LEU A 237 12.97 17.00 -18.20
CA LEU A 237 13.72 17.03 -16.94
C LEU A 237 13.33 18.22 -16.05
N GLN A 238 13.11 19.41 -16.64
CA GLN A 238 12.64 20.58 -15.91
C GLN A 238 11.21 20.39 -15.38
N SER A 239 10.32 19.81 -16.18
CA SER A 239 8.96 19.48 -15.73
C SER A 239 8.96 18.52 -14.54
N LEU A 240 9.86 17.53 -14.54
CA LEU A 240 10.03 16.61 -13.42
C LEU A 240 10.54 17.33 -12.16
N GLU A 241 11.52 18.23 -12.31
CA GLU A 241 12.02 19.08 -11.22
C GLU A 241 10.92 19.95 -10.60
N ASP A 242 10.14 20.64 -11.44
CA ASP A 242 9.02 21.47 -11.02
C ASP A 242 7.94 20.66 -10.28
N GLN A 243 7.67 19.43 -10.71
CA GLN A 243 6.70 18.54 -10.07
C GLN A 243 7.18 18.02 -8.72
N MET A 244 8.47 17.65 -8.61
CA MET A 244 9.06 17.30 -7.32
C MET A 244 8.98 18.46 -6.33
N GLU A 245 9.22 19.69 -6.78
CA GLU A 245 9.12 20.87 -5.93
C GLU A 245 7.67 21.10 -5.45
N LYS A 246 6.69 21.01 -6.37
CA LYS A 246 5.26 21.06 -6.02
C LYS A 246 4.87 19.97 -5.02
N ALA A 247 5.35 18.75 -5.21
CA ALA A 247 5.11 17.65 -4.29
C ALA A 247 5.71 17.90 -2.91
N ASN A 248 6.90 18.50 -2.84
CA ASN A 248 7.50 18.89 -1.57
C ASN A 248 6.67 19.96 -0.83
N TYR A 249 6.12 20.94 -1.56
CA TYR A 249 5.20 21.94 -0.98
C TYR A 249 3.86 21.32 -0.54
N GLN A 250 3.34 20.37 -1.32
CA GLN A 250 2.12 19.66 -0.98
C GLN A 250 2.28 18.84 0.31
N LEU A 251 3.45 18.22 0.53
CA LEU A 251 3.77 17.57 1.81
C LEU A 251 3.71 18.56 2.98
N ASP A 252 4.28 19.75 2.83
CA ASP A 252 4.25 20.78 3.89
C ASP A 252 2.82 21.24 4.19
N SER A 253 2.03 21.45 3.13
CA SER A 253 0.61 21.78 3.23
C SER A 253 -0.16 20.71 4.01
N THR A 254 0.02 19.43 3.67
CA THR A 254 -0.65 18.31 4.36
C THR A 254 -0.28 18.23 5.84
N ILE A 255 1.00 18.41 6.16
CA ILE A 255 1.47 18.39 7.55
C ILE A 255 0.85 19.54 8.35
N SER A 256 0.68 20.71 7.73
CA SER A 256 0.00 21.85 8.35
C SER A 256 -1.50 21.57 8.59
N SER A 257 -2.18 20.93 7.62
CA SER A 257 -3.58 20.49 7.78
C SER A 257 -3.73 19.46 8.91
N LEU A 258 -2.82 18.48 9.02
CA LEU A 258 -2.78 17.53 10.13
C LEU A 258 -2.70 18.23 11.50
N GLY A 259 -1.80 19.21 11.65
CA GLY A 259 -1.70 20.01 12.88
C GLY A 259 -2.95 20.84 13.17
N THR A 260 -3.61 21.34 12.12
CA THR A 260 -4.87 22.07 12.22
C THR A 260 -6.01 21.16 12.69
N ILE A 261 -6.12 19.95 12.12
CA ILE A 261 -7.13 18.96 12.50
C ILE A 261 -6.93 18.50 13.93
N TYR A 262 -5.69 18.22 14.34
CA TYR A 262 -5.39 17.94 15.75
C TYR A 262 -5.89 19.06 16.66
N SER A 263 -5.58 20.32 16.33
CA SER A 263 -6.01 21.47 17.11
C SER A 263 -7.54 21.60 17.17
N GLN A 264 -8.23 21.32 16.06
CA GLN A 264 -9.69 21.33 16.00
C GLN A 264 -10.31 20.17 16.79
N LEU A 265 -9.69 18.99 16.80
CA LEU A 265 -10.13 17.83 17.54
C LEU A 265 -10.12 18.08 19.05
N LEU A 266 -9.09 18.75 19.57
CA LEU A 266 -9.03 19.16 20.98
C LEU A 266 -10.22 20.03 21.40
N LEU A 267 -10.84 20.75 20.46
CA LEU A 267 -12.00 21.61 20.71
C LEU A 267 -13.35 20.87 20.63
N VAL A 268 -13.39 19.65 20.08
CA VAL A 268 -14.64 18.87 19.90
C VAL A 268 -15.17 18.32 21.22
N GLY A 269 -14.33 18.19 22.25
CA GLY A 269 -14.72 17.63 23.55
C GLY A 269 -15.71 18.44 24.39
N SER A 270 -16.14 19.65 23.96
CA SER A 270 -16.80 20.61 24.88
C SER A 270 -18.32 20.84 24.80
N LYS A 271 -19.11 20.29 23.84
CA LYS A 271 -20.61 20.19 23.84
C LYS A 271 -21.19 20.00 22.42
N ASP A 272 -22.45 19.55 22.36
CA ASP A 272 -23.44 19.22 21.29
C ASP A 272 -23.35 19.82 19.84
N GLU A 273 -22.37 20.65 19.48
CA GLU A 273 -22.15 21.13 18.10
C GLU A 273 -21.06 20.34 17.33
N SER A 274 -20.80 19.09 17.73
CA SER A 274 -19.69 18.29 17.20
C SER A 274 -19.94 17.72 15.79
N GLU A 275 -21.19 17.46 15.41
CA GLU A 275 -21.47 16.70 14.17
C GLU A 275 -21.06 17.45 12.89
N GLY A 276 -21.45 18.71 12.74
CA GLY A 276 -21.09 19.52 11.57
C GLY A 276 -19.60 19.84 11.49
N ARG A 277 -18.89 19.83 12.63
CA ARG A 277 -17.44 20.07 12.67
C ARG A 277 -16.66 18.83 12.25
N VAL A 278 -17.04 17.66 12.73
CA VAL A 278 -16.41 16.39 12.35
C VAL A 278 -16.62 16.08 10.86
N ALA A 279 -17.82 16.34 10.32
CA ALA A 279 -18.07 16.16 8.88
C ALA A 279 -17.18 17.05 8.00
N ARG A 280 -16.97 18.32 8.38
CA ARG A 280 -16.05 19.22 7.66
C ARG A 280 -14.60 18.77 7.75
N LEU A 281 -14.17 18.27 8.91
CA LEU A 281 -12.84 17.70 9.08
C LEU A 281 -12.66 16.52 8.11
N GLN A 282 -13.64 15.62 8.01
CA GLN A 282 -13.59 14.48 7.09
C GLN A 282 -13.50 14.91 5.62
N GLU A 283 -14.27 15.92 5.22
CA GLU A 283 -14.24 16.44 3.84
C GLU A 283 -12.90 17.10 3.50
N GLU A 284 -12.39 17.96 4.38
CA GLU A 284 -11.04 18.53 4.27
C GLU A 284 -9.99 17.41 4.24
N ILE A 285 -10.25 16.35 5.00
CA ILE A 285 -9.35 15.20 5.05
C ILE A 285 -9.27 14.50 3.69
N SER A 286 -10.41 14.02 3.21
CA SER A 286 -10.52 13.31 1.93
C SER A 286 -9.94 14.12 0.77
N GLU A 287 -10.18 15.44 0.74
CA GLU A 287 -9.71 16.31 -0.32
C GLU A 287 -8.17 16.37 -0.39
N GLN A 288 -7.50 16.42 0.77
CA GLN A 288 -6.02 16.41 0.79
C GLN A 288 -5.43 15.04 0.46
N VAL A 289 -6.13 13.93 0.79
CA VAL A 289 -5.67 12.57 0.38
C VAL A 289 -5.59 12.56 -1.15
N HIS A 290 -6.69 12.92 -1.81
CA HIS A 290 -6.80 12.87 -3.26
C HIS A 290 -5.79 13.80 -3.94
N ARG A 291 -5.58 15.00 -3.41
CA ARG A 291 -4.52 15.89 -3.92
C ARG A 291 -3.12 15.28 -3.87
N LEU A 292 -2.80 14.49 -2.85
CA LEU A 292 -1.50 13.81 -2.75
C LEU A 292 -1.41 12.64 -3.72
N GLU A 293 -2.48 11.87 -3.86
CA GLU A 293 -2.54 10.73 -4.79
C GLU A 293 -2.45 11.20 -6.25
N ASP A 294 -3.24 12.20 -6.64
CA ASP A 294 -3.22 12.80 -7.98
C ASP A 294 -1.83 13.33 -8.34
N LEU A 295 -1.15 13.95 -7.36
CA LEU A 295 0.19 14.49 -7.57
C LEU A 295 1.26 13.39 -7.66
N SER A 296 1.11 12.31 -6.87
CA SER A 296 1.96 11.13 -6.96
C SER A 296 1.84 10.46 -8.31
N GLU A 297 0.62 10.32 -8.83
CA GLU A 297 0.33 9.73 -10.15
C GLU A 297 0.89 10.61 -11.28
N ALA A 298 0.71 11.93 -11.20
CA ALA A 298 1.27 12.86 -12.17
C ALA A 298 2.81 12.78 -12.23
N MET A 299 3.46 12.61 -11.07
CA MET A 299 4.91 12.42 -10.99
C MET A 299 5.37 11.10 -11.63
N ASP A 300 4.62 10.01 -11.41
CA ASP A 300 4.91 8.72 -12.04
C ASP A 300 4.76 8.80 -13.56
N GLU A 301 3.71 9.45 -14.08
CA GLU A 301 3.49 9.62 -15.52
C GLU A 301 4.68 10.34 -16.19
N VAL A 302 5.16 11.44 -15.60
CA VAL A 302 6.29 12.19 -16.17
C VAL A 302 7.60 11.42 -16.06
N TYR A 303 7.76 10.60 -15.04
CA TYR A 303 8.91 9.72 -14.90
C TYR A 303 8.90 8.58 -15.94
N GLU A 304 7.76 7.91 -16.15
CA GLU A 304 7.60 6.84 -17.16
C GLU A 304 7.78 7.37 -18.59
N VAL A 305 7.34 8.59 -18.89
CA VAL A 305 7.59 9.21 -20.22
C VAL A 305 9.08 9.52 -20.43
N SER A 306 9.88 9.58 -19.37
CA SER A 306 11.29 9.93 -19.41
C SER A 306 12.25 8.74 -19.58
N TYR A 307 11.80 7.50 -19.35
CA TYR A 307 12.64 6.28 -19.34
C TYR A 307 11.91 5.04 -19.87
#